data_AF-A0A820Q615-F1
#
_entry.id   AF-A0A820Q615-F1
#
_cell.length_a   1.000
_cell.length_b   1.000
_cell.length_c   1.000
_cell.angle_alpha   90.00
_cell.angle_beta   90.00
_cell.angle_gamma   90.00
#
_symmetry.space_group_name_H-M   'P 1'
#
loop_
_entity.id
_entity.type
_entity.pdbx_description
1 polymer ?
#
loop_
_entity_poly.entity_id
_entity_poly.type
_entity_poly.pdbx_seq_one_letter_code
_entity_poly.pdbx_strand_id
1 'polypeptide(L)' 'MATSDKPNKRQVLVPGGAGYIGSHCVIELVKDGYEPIILDNESNSSI' A
#
# COMPACT_ATOMS: atom_id res chain seq x y z
N MET A 1 -24.54 -8.27 18.64
CA MET A 1 -24.38 -7.00 17.90
C MET A 1 -22.90 -6.65 17.85
N ALA A 2 -22.23 -7.11 16.80
CA ALA A 2 -20.95 -6.68 16.25
C ALA A 2 -20.60 -7.72 15.17
N THR A 3 -21.10 -7.53 13.96
CA THR A 3 -20.69 -8.35 12.83
C THR A 3 -19.31 -7.88 12.40
N SER A 4 -18.31 -8.73 12.59
CA SER A 4 -16.94 -8.51 12.11
C SER A 4 -16.86 -8.76 10.60
N ASP A 5 -17.67 -8.06 9.82
CA ASP A 5 -17.69 -8.15 8.36
C ASP A 5 -16.84 -7.02 7.77
N LYS A 6 -15.52 -7.07 8.01
CA LYS A 6 -14.60 -6.38 7.11
C LYS A 6 -14.38 -7.31 5.91
N PRO A 7 -14.67 -6.88 4.67
CA PRO A 7 -14.32 -7.68 3.50
C PRO A 7 -12.82 -7.98 3.55
N ASN A 8 -12.44 -9.25 3.32
CA ASN A 8 -11.05 -9.68 3.27
C ASN A 8 -10.33 -8.98 2.11
N LYS A 9 -9.84 -7.76 2.34
CA LYS A 9 -8.95 -7.07 1.40
C LYS A 9 -7.62 -7.81 1.37
N ARG A 10 -7.14 -8.13 0.18
CA ARG A 10 -5.86 -8.82 0.01
C ARG A 10 -4.75 -7.83 0.32
N GLN A 11 -3.99 -8.11 1.38
CA GLN A 11 -2.89 -7.27 1.81
C GLN A 11 -1.63 -7.53 0.96
N VAL A 12 -0.93 -6.47 0.57
CA VAL A 12 0.29 -6.54 -0.27
C VAL A 12 1.37 -5.65 0.34
N LEU A 13 2.51 -6.22 0.73
CA LEU A 13 3.65 -5.44 1.22
C LEU A 13 4.37 -4.78 0.04
N VAL A 14 4.55 -3.46 0.10
CA VAL A 14 5.25 -2.66 -0.93
C VAL A 14 6.47 -1.98 -0.29
N PRO A 15 7.66 -2.59 -0.34
CA PRO A 15 8.90 -1.92 0.05
C PRO A 15 9.25 -0.81 -0.94
N GLY A 16 9.67 0.36 -0.44
CA GLY A 16 9.91 1.55 -1.28
C GLY A 16 8.62 2.16 -1.84
N GLY A 17 7.46 1.86 -1.22
CA GLY A 17 6.13 2.28 -1.71
C GLY A 17 5.86 3.78 -1.67
N ALA A 18 6.70 4.58 -1.00
CA ALA A 18 6.61 6.03 -1.01
C ALA A 18 7.50 6.68 -2.09
N GLY A 19 8.39 5.90 -2.74
CA GLY A 19 9.22 6.37 -3.85
C GLY A 19 8.45 6.59 -5.17
N TYR A 20 9.14 7.12 -6.19
CA TYR A 20 8.53 7.43 -7.49
C TYR A 20 7.80 6.22 -8.11
N ILE A 21 8.48 5.09 -8.24
CA ILE A 21 7.86 3.88 -8.82
C ILE A 21 6.86 3.27 -7.84
N GLY A 22 7.22 3.17 -6.57
CA GLY A 22 6.41 2.53 -5.53
C GLY A 22 5.05 3.20 -5.35
N SER A 23 5.01 4.53 -5.36
CA SER A 23 3.77 5.32 -5.22
C SER A 23 2.79 5.07 -6.38
N HIS A 24 3.29 4.98 -7.62
CA HIS A 24 2.46 4.59 -8.77
C HIS A 24 1.93 3.15 -8.65
N CYS A 25 2.74 2.20 -8.17
CA CYS A 25 2.28 0.83 -7.91
C CYS A 25 1.21 0.77 -6.80
N VAL A 26 1.37 1.54 -5.72
CA VAL A 26 0.38 1.64 -4.63
C VAL A 26 -0.97 2.14 -5.16
N ILE A 27 -0.96 3.14 -6.04
CA ILE A 27 -2.18 3.68 -6.65
C ILE A 27 -2.94 2.60 -7.42
N GLU A 28 -2.26 1.81 -8.26
CA GLU A 28 -2.92 0.74 -9.01
C GLU A 28 -3.40 -0.40 -8.10
N LEU A 29 -2.62 -0.78 -7.08
CA LEU A 29 -3.05 -1.78 -6.09
C LEU A 29 -4.34 -1.34 -5.37
N VAL A 30 -4.44 -0.07 -4.98
CA VAL A 30 -5.66 0.46 -4.35
C VAL A 30 -6.84 0.44 -5.32
N LYS A 31 -6.64 0.82 -6.59
CA LYS A 31 -7.69 0.77 -7.63
C LYS A 31 -8.20 -0.65 -7.88
N ASP A 32 -7.30 -1.63 -7.82
CA ASP A 32 -7.63 -3.05 -7.97
C ASP A 32 -8.23 -3.70 -6.70
N GLY A 33 -8.44 -2.91 -5.64
CA GLY A 33 -9.11 -3.35 -4.41
C GLY A 33 -8.19 -4.06 -3.41
N TYR A 34 -6.88 -3.97 -3.59
CA TYR A 34 -5.91 -4.44 -2.60
C TYR A 34 -5.75 -3.44 -1.45
N GLU A 35 -5.16 -3.92 -0.36
CA GLU A 35 -4.74 -3.09 0.77
C GLU A 35 -3.20 -3.11 0.85
N PRO A 36 -2.52 -2.20 0.13
CA PRO A 36 -1.07 -2.13 0.18
C PRO A 36 -0.59 -1.65 1.56
N ILE A 37 0.44 -2.32 2.08
CA ILE A 37 1.16 -1.96 3.30
C ILE A 37 2.52 -1.44 2.85
N ILE A 38 2.82 -0.17 3.11
CA ILE A 38 4.05 0.47 2.63
C ILE A 38 5.13 0.35 3.70
N LEU A 39 6.34 -0.04 3.28
CA LEU A 39 7.55 0.08 4.08
C LEU A 39 8.56 0.89 3.29
N ASP A 40 8.90 2.08 3.77
CA ASP A 40 9.89 2.95 3.12
C ASP A 40 10.84 3.52 4.18
N ASN A 41 12.11 3.67 3.81
CA ASN A 41 13.15 4.25 4.67
C ASN A 41 13.57 5.66 4.21
N GLU A 42 12.94 6.18 3.15
CA GLU A 42 13.17 7.52 2.57
C GLU A 42 14.63 7.81 2.19
N SER A 43 15.48 6.79 1.97
CA SER A 43 16.92 6.98 1.84
C SER A 43 17.36 7.79 0.61
N ASN A 44 16.53 7.84 -0.44
CA ASN A 44 16.76 8.61 -1.68
C ASN A 44 15.74 9.74 -1.85
N SER A 45 15.04 10.13 -0.76
CA SER A 45 14.12 11.27 -0.77
C SER A 45 14.88 12.50 -0.31
N SER A 46 15.43 13.25 -1.26
CA SER A 46 16.07 14.55 -0.98
C SER A 46 14.99 15.62 -0.89
N ILE A 47 14.55 15.95 0.32
CA ILE A 47 13.79 17.19 0.60
C ILE A 47 14.74 18.38 0.73
#